data_AF-A0AAD1AZ82-F1
#
_entry.id   AF-A0AAD1AZ82-F1
#
_cell.length_a   1.000
_cell.length_b   1.000
_cell.length_c   1.000
_cell.angle_alpha   90.00
_cell.angle_beta   90.00
_cell.angle_gamma   90.00
#
_symmetry.space_group_name_H-M   'P 1'
#
loop_
_entity.id
_entity.type
_entity.pdbx_description
1 polymer ?
#
loop_
_entity_poly.entity_id
_entity_poly.type
_entity_poly.pdbx_seq_one_letter_code
_entity_poly.pdbx_strand_id
1 'polypeptide(L)'
;MASQTLFIATGSQPFSSQFQEMLDMLLTGAAFGQATTLWLTPPCLAMLRLCPNQTLAQLAEFGVRCVVDSDEDCPVPADALCADELLSLRTQCHQILVF
;
A
#
# COMPACT_ATOMS: atom_id res chain seq x y z
N MET A 1 5.38 -7.59 20.41
CA MET A 1 5.81 -8.01 19.06
C MET A 1 4.93 -7.26 18.08
N ALA A 2 5.48 -6.31 17.33
CA ALA A 2 4.67 -5.54 16.38
C ALA A 2 4.36 -6.44 15.18
N SER A 3 3.10 -6.87 15.05
CA SER A 3 2.64 -7.63 13.90
C SER A 3 2.59 -6.69 12.70
N GLN A 4 3.48 -6.90 11.73
CA GLN A 4 3.47 -6.17 10.46
C GLN A 4 2.46 -6.81 9.50
N THR A 5 1.58 -5.98 8.95
CA THR A 5 0.57 -6.38 7.96
C THR A 5 0.87 -5.72 6.63
N LEU A 6 1.03 -6.53 5.60
CA LEU A 6 1.24 -6.11 4.22
C LEU A 6 -0.08 -6.18 3.45
N PHE A 7 -0.48 -5.06 2.88
CA PHE A 7 -1.61 -4.94 1.97
C PHE A 7 -1.05 -4.79 0.54
N ILE A 8 -1.43 -5.67 -0.38
CA ILE A 8 -0.98 -5.63 -1.77
C ILE A 8 -2.17 -5.23 -2.64
N ALA A 9 -2.06 -4.06 -3.25
CA ALA A 9 -3.05 -3.55 -4.20
C ALA A 9 -2.68 -4.01 -5.61
N THR A 10 -3.39 -5.03 -6.10
CA THR A 10 -3.15 -5.67 -7.41
C THR A 10 -4.17 -5.26 -8.49
N GLY A 11 -5.13 -4.40 -8.15
CA GLY A 11 -6.27 -4.09 -9.01
C GLY A 11 -6.04 -3.01 -10.08
N SER A 12 -6.58 -3.27 -11.27
CA SER A 12 -6.86 -2.29 -12.34
C SER A 12 -8.07 -1.39 -12.05
N GLN A 13 -8.67 -1.51 -10.85
CA GLN A 13 -9.84 -0.78 -10.40
C GLN A 13 -9.62 -0.21 -8.99
N PRO A 14 -8.88 0.91 -8.84
CA PRO A 14 -8.71 1.62 -7.57
C PRO A 14 -10.02 2.25 -7.03
N PHE A 15 -11.16 1.94 -7.63
CA PHE A 15 -12.51 2.42 -7.25
C PHE A 15 -13.48 1.28 -6.93
N SER A 16 -13.00 0.04 -6.85
CA SER A 16 -13.85 -1.05 -6.37
C SER A 16 -14.15 -0.86 -4.88
N SER A 17 -15.32 -1.32 -4.43
CA SER A 17 -15.67 -1.32 -2.99
C SER A 17 -14.59 -2.03 -2.16
N GLN A 18 -13.98 -3.08 -2.72
CA GLN A 18 -12.90 -3.85 -2.12
C GLN A 18 -11.64 -3.00 -1.86
N PHE A 19 -11.28 -2.09 -2.78
CA PHE A 19 -10.14 -1.19 -2.58
C PHE A 19 -10.42 -0.21 -1.45
N GLN A 20 -11.64 0.31 -1.37
CA GLN A 20 -12.03 1.22 -0.30
C GLN A 20 -12.06 0.50 1.06
N GLU A 21 -12.58 -0.73 1.12
CA GLU A 21 -12.54 -1.57 2.32
C GLU A 21 -11.09 -1.87 2.76
N MET A 22 -10.20 -2.15 1.82
CA MET A 22 -8.77 -2.34 2.11
C MET A 22 -8.16 -1.06 2.72
N LEU A 23 -8.42 0.11 2.14
CA LEU A 23 -7.93 1.38 2.70
C LEU A 23 -8.46 1.64 4.10
N ASP A 24 -9.75 1.38 4.35
CA ASP A 24 -10.36 1.51 5.67
C ASP A 24 -9.70 0.59 6.69
N MET A 25 -9.48 -0.69 6.35
CA MET A 25 -8.78 -1.63 7.22
C MET A 25 -7.34 -1.21 7.51
N LEU A 26 -6.65 -0.73 6.49
CA LEU A 26 -5.26 -0.29 6.59
C LEU A 26 -5.14 0.98 7.45
N LEU A 27 -6.04 1.94 7.29
CA LEU A 27 -6.12 3.15 8.11
C LEU A 27 -6.48 2.83 9.55
N THR A 28 -7.43 1.91 9.73
CA THR A 28 -7.81 1.40 11.05
C THR A 28 -6.61 0.77 11.75
N GLY A 29 -5.87 -0.11 11.06
CA GLY A 29 -4.66 -0.73 11.61
C GLY A 29 -3.59 0.29 11.98
N ALA A 30 -3.36 1.29 11.13
CA ALA A 30 -2.42 2.37 11.40
C ALA A 30 -2.84 3.21 12.62
N ALA A 31 -4.14 3.52 12.76
CA ALA A 31 -4.70 4.23 13.91
C ALA A 31 -4.54 3.46 15.23
N PHE A 32 -4.54 2.11 15.17
CA PHE A 32 -4.23 1.25 16.32
C PHE A 32 -2.72 1.13 16.61
N GLY A 33 -1.85 1.83 15.86
CA GLY A 33 -0.40 1.75 16.00
C GLY A 33 0.19 0.45 15.45
N GLN A 34 -0.53 -0.26 14.58
CA GLN A 34 0.01 -1.42 13.88
C GLN A 34 0.88 -0.96 12.71
N ALA A 35 1.95 -1.70 12.45
CA ALA A 35 2.81 -1.42 11.31
C ALA A 35 2.14 -1.93 10.02
N THR A 36 1.36 -1.06 9.38
CA THR A 36 0.68 -1.34 8.11
C THR A 36 1.52 -0.85 6.93
N THR A 37 1.72 -1.73 5.96
CA THR A 37 2.44 -1.41 4.72
C THR A 37 1.54 -1.65 3.52
N LEU A 38 1.41 -0.68 2.63
CA LEU A 38 0.70 -0.80 1.36
C LEU A 38 1.70 -0.96 0.22
N TRP A 39 1.64 -2.08 -0.47
CA TRP A 39 2.36 -2.29 -1.72
C TRP A 39 1.46 -2.01 -2.91
N LEU A 40 1.81 -0.97 -3.66
CA LEU A 40 1.18 -0.59 -4.91
C LEU A 40 1.90 -1.29 -6.07
N THR A 41 1.18 -2.17 -6.76
CA THR A 41 1.71 -2.82 -7.96
C THR A 41 1.72 -1.87 -9.17
N PRO A 42 2.57 -2.10 -10.18
CA PRO A 42 2.63 -1.28 -11.39
C PRO A 42 1.27 -0.97 -12.05
N PRO A 43 0.33 -1.93 -12.24
CA PRO A 43 -0.97 -1.62 -12.83
C PRO A 43 -1.84 -0.72 -11.92
N CYS A 44 -1.71 -0.83 -10.60
CA CYS A 44 -2.41 0.04 -9.66
C CYS A 44 -1.86 1.47 -9.71
N LEU A 45 -0.53 1.61 -9.77
CA LEU A 45 0.15 2.90 -9.91
C LEU A 45 -0.23 3.60 -11.23
N ALA A 46 -0.26 2.87 -12.34
CA ALA A 46 -0.71 3.40 -13.63
C ALA A 46 -2.14 3.96 -13.57
N MET A 47 -3.05 3.25 -12.87
CA MET A 47 -4.42 3.74 -12.67
C MET A 47 -4.50 4.93 -11.74
N LEU A 48 -3.66 4.98 -10.69
CA LEU A 48 -3.58 6.12 -9.78
C LEU A 48 -3.11 7.40 -10.45
N ARG A 49 -2.22 7.28 -11.45
CA ARG A 49 -1.84 8.41 -12.29
C ARG A 49 -3.02 8.94 -13.11
N LEU A 50 -3.89 8.05 -13.59
CA LEU A 50 -5.09 8.44 -14.36
C LEU A 50 -6.18 9.04 -13.48
N CYS A 51 -6.30 8.57 -12.24
CA CYS A 51 -7.31 9.04 -11.29
C CYS A 51 -6.67 9.21 -9.89
N PRO A 52 -6.22 10.42 -9.56
CA PRO A 52 -5.58 10.68 -8.29
C PRO A 52 -6.56 10.45 -7.13
N ASN A 53 -6.10 9.72 -6.11
CA ASN A 53 -6.86 9.42 -4.91
C ASN A 53 -6.28 10.18 -3.72
N GLN A 54 -7.05 11.12 -3.17
CA GLN A 54 -6.60 11.95 -2.04
C GLN A 54 -6.33 11.14 -0.78
N THR A 55 -7.08 10.06 -0.54
CA THR A 55 -6.87 9.20 0.64
C THR A 55 -5.48 8.57 0.63
N LEU A 56 -5.00 8.14 -0.54
CA LEU A 56 -3.66 7.58 -0.68
C LEU A 56 -2.55 8.59 -0.41
N ALA A 57 -2.74 9.85 -0.82
CA ALA A 57 -1.78 10.92 -0.57
C ALA A 57 -1.60 11.20 0.92
N GLN A 58 -2.66 11.00 1.72
CA GLN A 58 -2.65 11.22 3.17
C GLN A 58 -2.21 9.99 3.97
N LEU A 59 -2.06 8.81 3.36
CA LEU A 59 -1.70 7.59 4.07
C LEU A 59 -0.42 7.72 4.90
N ALA A 60 0.59 8.41 4.36
CA ALA A 60 1.83 8.68 5.07
C ALA A 60 1.60 9.51 6.36
N GLU A 61 0.62 10.41 6.37
CA GLU A 61 0.25 11.21 7.54
C GLU A 61 -0.43 10.36 8.63
N PHE A 62 -1.12 9.29 8.22
CA PHE A 62 -1.70 8.31 9.14
C PHE A 62 -0.69 7.26 9.65
N GLY A 63 0.58 7.36 9.25
CA GLY A 63 1.62 6.41 9.65
C GLY A 63 1.64 5.11 8.84
N VAL A 64 0.96 5.07 7.70
CA VAL A 64 1.00 3.95 6.77
C VAL A 64 2.23 4.10 5.87
N ARG A 65 2.99 3.02 5.72
CA ARG A 65 4.09 2.97 4.77
C ARG A 65 3.61 2.52 3.39
N CYS A 66 3.75 3.35 2.37
CA CYS A 66 3.47 2.97 0.98
C CYS A 66 4.77 2.55 0.29
N VAL A 67 4.73 1.47 -0.50
CA VAL A 67 5.88 0.94 -1.26
C VAL A 67 5.49 0.62 -2.70
N VAL A 68 6.42 0.80 -3.62
CA VAL A 68 6.25 0.56 -5.07
C VAL A 68 7.42 -0.27 -5.62
N ASP A 69 7.19 -1.02 -6.69
CA ASP A 69 8.17 -1.94 -7.31
C ASP A 69 9.30 -1.22 -8.06
N SER A 70 9.15 0.06 -8.35
CA SER A 70 10.12 0.85 -9.12
C SER A 70 9.99 2.35 -8.81
N ASP A 71 11.08 3.09 -9.02
CA ASP A 71 11.18 4.56 -8.95
C ASP A 71 10.43 5.23 -10.12
N GLU A 72 9.20 4.76 -10.36
CA GLU A 72 8.26 5.35 -11.28
C GLU A 72 7.63 6.55 -10.56
N ASP A 73 7.57 7.72 -11.23
CA ASP A 73 6.96 8.95 -10.72
C ASP A 73 5.59 8.66 -10.07
N CYS A 74 5.59 8.56 -8.74
CA CYS A 74 4.44 8.08 -7.99
C CYS A 74 3.65 9.31 -7.50
N PRO A 75 2.33 9.39 -7.76
CA PRO A 75 1.53 10.54 -7.33
C PRO A 75 1.32 10.61 -5.80
N VAL A 76 1.86 9.64 -5.06
CA VAL A 76 1.71 9.50 -3.61
C VAL A 76 3.08 9.27 -2.96
N PRO A 77 3.27 9.68 -1.70
CA PRO A 77 4.52 9.44 -0.98
C PRO A 77 4.71 7.94 -0.73
N ALA A 78 5.48 7.27 -1.59
CA ALA A 78 5.79 5.85 -1.50
C ALA A 78 7.31 5.62 -1.67
N ASP A 79 7.83 4.64 -0.93
CA ASP A 79 9.22 4.18 -1.08
C ASP A 79 9.33 3.26 -2.31
N ALA A 80 10.26 3.57 -3.21
CA ALA A 80 10.64 2.66 -4.28
C ALA A 80 11.52 1.54 -3.72
N LEU A 81 11.02 0.30 -3.79
CA LEU A 81 11.72 -0.90 -3.33
C LEU A 81 12.01 -1.82 -4.51
N CYS A 82 13.21 -2.40 -4.51
CA CYS A 82 13.57 -3.42 -5.49
C CYS A 82 12.83 -4.75 -5.19
N ALA A 83 12.78 -5.62 -6.20
CA ALA A 83 12.16 -6.95 -6.07
C ALA A 83 12.67 -7.77 -4.87
N ASP A 84 13.97 -7.66 -4.54
CA ASP A 84 14.58 -8.34 -3.39
C ASP A 84 14.10 -7.78 -2.05
N GLU A 85 13.93 -6.46 -1.96
CA GLU A 85 13.41 -5.78 -0.77
C GLU A 85 11.93 -6.09 -0.56
N LEU A 86 11.15 -6.17 -1.64
CA LEU A 86 9.74 -6.56 -1.58
C LEU A 86 9.57 -8.01 -1.14
N LEU A 87 10.42 -8.92 -1.62
CA LEU A 87 10.47 -10.30 -1.15
C LEU A 87 10.84 -10.38 0.34
N SER A 88 11.82 -9.60 0.76
CA SER A 88 12.22 -9.47 2.17
C SER A 88 11.06 -8.93 3.03
N LEU A 89 10.37 -7.89 2.57
CA LEU A 89 9.24 -7.29 3.28
C LEU A 89 8.08 -8.28 3.39
N ARG A 90 7.78 -9.01 2.32
CA ARG A 90 6.78 -10.06 2.30
C ARG A 90 7.10 -11.19 3.27
N THR A 91 8.36 -11.59 3.40
CA THR A 91 8.78 -12.66 4.32
C THR A 91 8.81 -12.22 5.79
N GLN A 92 9.00 -10.93 6.07
CA GLN A 92 9.00 -10.36 7.42
C GLN A 92 7.57 -10.11 7.95
N CYS A 93 6.62 -9.84 7.05
CA CYS A 93 5.23 -9.60 7.40
C CYS A 93 4.54 -10.90 7.86
N HIS A 94 3.84 -10.82 9.00
CA HIS A 94 3.10 -11.96 9.54
C HIS A 94 1.78 -12.19 8.80
N GLN A 95 1.21 -11.11 8.25
CA GLN A 95 -0.05 -11.16 7.53
C GLN A 95 0.10 -10.42 6.20
N ILE A 96 -0.32 -11.07 5.12
CA ILE A 96 -0.31 -10.52 3.78
C ILE A 96 -1.74 -10.62 3.25
N LEU A 97 -2.30 -9.49 2.86
CA LEU A 97 -3.62 -9.38 2.29
C LEU A 97 -3.48 -8.87 0.85
N VAL A 98 -4.06 -9.60 -0.10
CA VAL A 98 -3.98 -9.28 -1.53
C VAL A 98 -5.37 -8.92 -2.01
N PHE A 99 -5.49 -7.76 -2.66
CA PHE A 99 -6.75 -7.22 -3.16
C PHE A 99 -6.62 -6.84 -4.64
#